data_AF-A0A963F083-F1
#
_entry.id   AF-A0A963F083-F1
#
_cell.length_a   1.000
_cell.length_b   1.000
_cell.length_c   1.000
_cell.angle_alpha   90.00
_cell.angle_beta   90.00
_cell.angle_gamma   90.00
#
_symmetry.space_group_name_H-M   'P 1'
#
loop_
_entity.id
_entity.type
_entity.pdbx_description
1 polymer ?
#
loop_
_entity_poly.entity_id
_entity_poly.type
_entity_poly.pdbx_seq_one_letter_code
_entity_poly.pdbx_strand_id
1 'polypeptide(L)' 'EVLIAAGGCRADSYTEEQGVAAMAPEEITIRIELDRGASSATVWTTDFSYDYVRINAEYRS' A
#
# COMPACT_ATOMS: atom_id res chain seq x y z
N GLU A 1 -5.20 9.06 9.20
CA GLU A 1 -4.76 9.31 7.82
C GLU A 1 -3.33 9.84 7.86
N VAL A 2 -2.41 9.25 7.08
CA VAL A 2 -0.98 9.59 7.08
C VAL A 2 -0.58 10.02 5.67
N LEU A 3 -0.02 11.22 5.52
CA LEU A 3 0.52 11.70 4.25
C LEU A 3 1.95 11.18 4.09
N ILE A 4 2.15 10.21 3.20
CA ILE A 4 3.46 9.58 2.98
C ILE A 4 4.27 10.36 1.92
N ALA A 5 3.61 10.82 0.86
CA ALA A 5 4.26 11.51 -0.25
C ALA A 5 3.41 12.68 -0.75
N ALA A 6 4.08 13.75 -1.15
CA ALA A 6 3.50 14.94 -1.75
C ALA A 6 4.45 15.51 -2.82
N GLY A 7 3.90 16.03 -3.93
CA GLY A 7 4.71 16.59 -5.01
C GLY A 7 5.69 15.61 -5.66
N GLY A 8 5.44 14.30 -5.56
CA GLY A 8 6.33 13.25 -6.06
C GLY A 8 7.50 12.88 -5.13
N CYS A 9 7.59 13.48 -3.95
CA CYS A 9 8.62 13.21 -2.94
C CYS A 9 8.00 12.73 -1.63
N ARG A 10 8.82 12.17 -0.73
CA ARG A 10 8.42 11.90 0.66
C ARG A 10 7.91 13.20 1.30
N ALA A 11 6.79 13.15 2.00
CA ALA A 11 6.28 14.31 2.72
C ALA A 11 7.19 14.65 3.90
N ASP A 12 7.48 15.94 4.12
CA ASP A 12 8.38 16.38 5.20
C ASP A 12 7.86 16.00 6.61
N SER A 13 6.53 15.87 6.74
CA SER A 13 5.88 15.45 7.98
C SER A 13 5.90 13.94 8.24
N TYR A 14 6.34 13.12 7.27
CA TYR A 14 6.27 11.67 7.34
C TYR A 14 7.45 11.07 8.11
N THR A 15 7.16 10.29 9.15
CA THR A 15 8.14 9.44 9.85
C THR A 15 7.88 7.97 9.61
N GLU A 16 8.89 7.11 9.76
CA GLU A 16 8.72 5.66 9.56
C GLU A 16 7.76 5.05 10.59
N GLU A 17 7.74 5.57 11.81
CA GLU A 17 6.84 5.10 12.87
C GLU A 17 5.38 5.31 12.50
N GLN A 18 5.07 6.42 11.80
CA GLN A 18 3.73 6.64 11.26
C GLN A 18 3.39 5.64 10.16
N GLY A 19 4.35 5.28 9.31
CA GLY A 19 4.18 4.25 8.28
C GLY A 19 3.90 2.88 8.89
N VAL A 20 4.69 2.47 9.89
CA VAL A 20 4.49 1.21 10.62
C VAL A 20 3.10 1.18 11.28
N ALA A 21 2.71 2.26 11.96
CA ALA A 21 1.39 2.34 12.58
C ALA A 21 0.25 2.29 11.55
N ALA A 22 0.43 2.89 10.37
CA ALA A 22 -0.56 2.88 9.29
C ALA A 22 -0.71 1.51 8.60
N MET A 23 0.33 0.68 8.64
CA MET A 23 0.35 -0.69 8.06
C MET A 23 -0.08 -1.77 9.06
N ALA A 24 -0.29 -1.44 10.34
CA ALA A 24 -0.70 -2.40 11.36
C ALA A 24 -2.11 -3.01 11.20
N PRO A 25 -3.12 -2.29 10.67
CA PRO A 25 -4.44 -2.87 10.42
C PRO A 25 -4.43 -3.95 9.33
N GLU A 26 -5.36 -4.90 9.41
CA GLU A 26 -5.52 -5.95 8.38
C GLU A 26 -5.99 -5.37 7.04
N GLU A 27 -6.88 -4.38 7.07
CA GLU A 27 -7.42 -3.71 5.88
C GLU A 27 -6.74 -2.35 5.69
N ILE A 28 -6.03 -2.19 4.57
CA ILE A 28 -5.24 -0.99 4.27
C ILE A 28 -5.82 -0.30 3.04
N THR A 29 -6.18 0.98 3.20
CA THR A 29 -6.59 1.84 2.09
C THR A 29 -5.44 2.75 1.67
N ILE A 30 -5.01 2.64 0.40
CA ILE A 30 -4.03 3.53 -0.20
C ILE A 30 -4.74 4.50 -1.14
N ARG A 31 -4.71 5.80 -0.81
CA ARG A 31 -5.28 6.87 -1.63
C ARG A 31 -4.15 7.59 -2.38
N ILE A 32 -4.28 7.66 -3.70
CA ILE A 32 -3.31 8.33 -4.58
C ILE A 32 -4.06 9.41 -5.36
N GLU A 33 -3.68 10.66 -5.14
CA GLU A 33 -4.18 11.80 -5.89
C GLU A 33 -3.12 12.26 -6.89
N LEU A 34 -3.43 12.13 -8.17
CA LEU A 34 -2.50 12.49 -9.25
C LEU A 34 -2.62 13.94 -9.70
N ASP A 35 -3.70 14.63 -9.31
CA ASP A 35 -4.03 15.99 -9.75
C ASP A 35 -3.99 16.18 -11.28
N ARG A 36 -4.58 15.21 -12.02
CA ARG A 36 -4.57 15.16 -13.50
C ARG A 36 -5.97 15.14 -14.12
N GLY A 37 -6.95 15.71 -13.41
CA GLY A 37 -8.36 15.74 -13.82
C GLY A 37 -9.27 14.94 -12.88
N ALA A 38 -10.48 14.66 -13.33
CA ALA A 38 -11.55 14.10 -12.49
C ALA A 38 -11.70 12.56 -12.57
N SER A 39 -10.88 11.88 -13.37
CA SER A 39 -10.94 10.42 -13.50
C SER A 39 -10.48 9.72 -12.23
N SER A 40 -11.17 8.66 -11.85
CA SER A 40 -10.85 7.83 -10.70
C SER A 40 -11.01 6.34 -11.01
N ALA A 41 -10.28 5.50 -10.26
CA ALA A 41 -10.38 4.05 -10.30
C ALA A 41 -10.06 3.49 -8.91
N THR A 42 -10.63 2.32 -8.60
CA THR A 42 -10.36 1.59 -7.36
C THR A 42 -9.94 0.18 -7.71
N VAL A 43 -8.86 -0.29 -7.08
CA VAL A 43 -8.34 -1.65 -7.24
C VAL A 43 -8.26 -2.29 -5.87
N TRP A 44 -8.75 -3.51 -5.76
CA TRP A 44 -8.63 -4.34 -4.58
C TRP A 44 -7.49 -5.33 -4.80
N THR A 45 -6.62 -5.46 -3.81
CA THR A 45 -5.49 -6.38 -3.82
C THR A 45 -5.20 -6.82 -2.40
N THR A 46 -4.38 -7.87 -2.26
CA THR A 46 -3.89 -8.37 -0.97
C THR A 46 -2.37 -8.20 -0.89
N ASP A 47 -1.82 -8.46 0.29
CA ASP A 47 -0.39 -8.53 0.53
C ASP A 47 0.25 -9.73 -0.18
N PHE A 48 1.58 -9.71 -0.25
CA PHE A 48 2.38 -10.80 -0.78
C PHE A 48 3.04 -11.58 0.36
N SER A 49 2.36 -12.64 0.81
CA SER A 49 2.73 -13.41 1.98
C SER A 49 3.66 -14.59 1.67
N TYR A 50 4.35 -15.08 2.70
CA TYR A 50 5.13 -16.32 2.62
C TYR A 50 4.25 -17.53 2.24
N ASP A 51 3.05 -17.61 2.80
CA ASP A 51 2.12 -18.69 2.51
C ASP A 51 1.69 -18.71 1.05
N TYR A 52 1.51 -17.54 0.43
CA TYR A 52 1.26 -17.47 -1.02
C TYR A 52 2.39 -18.18 -1.79
N VAL A 53 3.66 -17.92 -1.44
CA VAL A 53 4.81 -18.56 -2.08
C VAL A 53 4.80 -20.07 -1.85
N ARG A 54 4.63 -20.52 -0.61
CA ARG A 54 4.62 -21.95 -0.24
C ARG A 54 3.54 -22.73 -1.00
N ILE A 55 2.30 -22.24 -0.97
CA ILE A 55 1.15 -22.87 -1.63
C ILE A 55 1.38 -23.02 -3.13
N ASN A 56 1.91 -21.98 -3.79
CA ASN A 56 2.13 -22.00 -5.24
C ASN A 56 3.39 -22.76 -5.65
N ALA A 57 4.40 -22.89 -4.76
CA ALA A 57 5.62 -23.64 -5.03
C ALA A 57 5.41 -25.17 -4.97
N GLU A 58 4.52 -25.64 -4.08
CA GLU A 58 4.23 -27.07 -3.89
C GLU A 58 3.34 -27.67 -4.99
N TYR A 59 2.82 -26.86 -5.91
CA TYR A 59 1.87 -27.30 -6.94
C TYR A 59 2.48 -28.19 -8.05
N ARG A 60 3.81 -28.31 -8.12
CA ARG A 60 4.51 -29.09 -9.16
C ARG A 60 5.51 -30.14 -8.66
N SER A 61 5.50 -30.50 -7.37
CA SER A 61 6.26 -31.65 -6.85
C SER A 61 5.47 -32.95 -6.92
#